data_AF-T0ZAW7-F1
#
_entry.id   AF-T0ZAW7-F1
#
_cell.length_a   1.000
_cell.length_b   1.000
_cell.length_c   1.000
_cell.angle_alpha   90.00
_cell.angle_beta   90.00
_cell.angle_gamma   90.00
#
_symmetry.space_group_name_H-M   'P 1'
#
loop_
_entity.id
_entity.type
_entity.pdbx_description
1 polymer ?
#
loop_
_entity_poly.entity_id
_entity_poly.type
_entity_poly.pdbx_seq_one_letter_code
_entity_poly.pdbx_strand_id
1 'polypeptide(L)'
;RPPAGLLPTLALLRDPYALAFCALISLYVAVEVAIYVWMPTYLGLYHGPLIGLVPFALTVFFVLRASGRMTGAWLLSKVSWSTALGLLSIAIFACFAGSLAGGAEAGLILLPLSGLFMSVIYPTINSKGISGFPKAEHGRVSGLLLAFTALSAALAPFAMG
;
A
#
# COMPACT_ATOMS: atom_id res chain seq x y z
N ARG A 1 16.34 21.13 23.39
CA ARG A 1 15.38 20.63 22.37
C ARG A 1 15.80 21.23 21.03
N PRO A 2 16.43 20.51 20.08
CA PRO A 2 16.68 21.11 18.79
C PRO A 2 15.35 21.28 18.04
N PRO A 3 15.15 22.39 17.32
CA PRO A 3 13.87 22.73 16.73
C PRO A 3 13.46 21.72 15.66
N ALA A 4 12.15 21.58 15.46
CA ALA A 4 11.57 20.92 14.30
C ALA A 4 11.80 21.81 13.08
N GLY A 5 12.99 21.75 12.48
CA GLY A 5 13.33 22.44 11.24
C GLY A 5 13.30 21.49 10.05
N LEU A 6 13.01 22.01 8.85
CA LEU A 6 13.08 21.25 7.60
C LEU A 6 14.50 20.73 7.31
N LEU A 7 15.53 21.49 7.68
CA LEU A 7 16.94 21.16 7.44
C LEU A 7 17.40 19.85 8.10
N PRO A 8 17.14 19.59 9.40
CA PRO A 8 17.48 18.30 10.00
C PRO A 8 16.62 17.13 9.46
N THR A 9 15.39 17.37 9.01
CA THR A 9 14.58 16.34 8.34
C THR A 9 15.13 16.00 6.95
N LEU A 10 15.64 16.99 6.21
CA LEU A 10 16.37 16.80 4.95
C LEU A 10 17.74 16.12 5.17
N ALA A 11 18.37 16.31 6.34
CA ALA A 11 19.59 15.58 6.68
C ALA A 11 19.35 14.07 6.83
N LEU A 12 18.15 13.64 7.24
CA LEU A 12 17.77 12.22 7.22
C LEU A 12 17.68 11.62 5.81
N LEU A 13 17.48 12.44 4.75
CA LEU A 13 17.57 11.95 3.36
C LEU A 13 18.98 11.49 2.98
N ARG A 14 20.02 11.82 3.76
CA ARG A 14 21.36 11.25 3.54
C ARG A 14 21.50 9.83 4.08
N ASP A 15 20.59 9.36 4.92
CA ASP A 15 20.64 8.00 5.44
C ASP A 15 20.04 7.03 4.41
N PRO A 16 20.82 6.08 3.86
CA PRO A 16 20.32 5.10 2.90
C PRO A 16 19.18 4.25 3.47
N TYR A 17 19.13 4.04 4.80
CA TYR A 17 18.03 3.30 5.42
C TYR A 17 16.73 4.10 5.41
N ALA A 18 16.77 5.40 5.71
CA ALA A 18 15.59 6.27 5.67
C ALA A 18 15.04 6.37 4.24
N LEU A 19 15.93 6.54 3.25
CA LEU A 19 15.55 6.55 1.84
C LEU A 19 14.95 5.22 1.39
N ALA A 20 15.51 4.09 1.80
CA ALA A 20 14.96 2.77 1.45
C ALA A 20 13.54 2.59 1.98
N PHE A 21 13.25 2.99 3.23
CA PHE A 21 11.89 2.94 3.78
C PHE A 21 10.93 3.93 3.09
N CYS A 22 11.39 5.14 2.76
CA CYS A 22 10.60 6.12 2.00
C CYS A 22 10.30 5.62 0.59
N ALA A 23 11.28 5.05 -0.11
CA ALA A 23 11.10 4.47 -1.43
C ALA A 23 10.15 3.26 -1.38
N LEU A 24 10.28 2.40 -0.38
CA LEU A 24 9.42 1.22 -0.20
C LEU A 24 7.95 1.63 0.04
N ILE A 25 7.71 2.62 0.91
CA ILE A 25 6.34 3.07 1.19
C ILE A 25 5.75 3.81 -0.02
N SER A 26 6.54 4.62 -0.73
CA SER A 26 6.11 5.28 -1.97
C SER A 26 5.79 4.25 -3.05
N LEU A 27 6.66 3.26 -3.29
CA LEU A 27 6.39 2.19 -4.27
C LEU A 27 5.10 1.44 -3.94
N TYR A 28 4.91 1.09 -2.67
CA TYR A 28 3.67 0.46 -2.21
C TYR A 28 2.44 1.34 -2.49
N VAL A 29 2.50 2.63 -2.14
CA VAL A 29 1.40 3.58 -2.38
C VAL A 29 1.13 3.76 -3.87
N ALA A 30 2.17 3.80 -4.71
CA ALA A 30 2.02 3.88 -6.15
C ALA A 30 1.29 2.66 -6.72
N VAL A 31 1.66 1.44 -6.30
CA VAL A 31 0.99 0.20 -6.69
C VAL A 31 -0.46 0.18 -6.18
N GLU A 32 -0.67 0.68 -4.96
CA GLU A 32 -1.99 0.80 -4.36
C GLU A 32 -2.90 1.70 -5.20
N VAL A 33 -2.40 2.89 -5.57
CA VAL A 33 -3.07 3.84 -6.45
C VAL A 33 -3.33 3.22 -7.82
N ALA A 34 -2.38 2.46 -8.34
CA ALA A 34 -2.52 1.76 -9.61
C ALA A 34 -3.73 0.85 -9.62
N ILE A 35 -3.86 0.03 -8.59
CA ILE A 35 -4.92 -0.96 -8.54
C ILE A 35 -6.28 -0.28 -8.45
N TYR A 36 -6.48 0.72 -7.59
CA TYR A 36 -7.82 1.31 -7.43
C TYR A 36 -8.21 2.28 -8.56
N VAL A 37 -7.24 2.93 -9.23
CA VAL A 37 -7.51 3.79 -10.41
C VAL A 37 -7.78 2.91 -11.64
N TRP A 38 -7.01 1.84 -11.81
CA TRP A 38 -7.14 0.95 -12.96
C TRP A 38 -8.33 -0.01 -12.84
N MET A 39 -8.69 -0.46 -11.63
CA MET A 39 -9.76 -1.43 -11.41
C MET A 39 -11.11 -1.03 -12.02
N PRO A 40 -11.64 0.19 -11.85
CA PRO A 40 -12.89 0.61 -12.50
C PRO A 40 -12.82 0.57 -14.03
N THR A 41 -11.69 1.02 -14.60
CA THR A 41 -11.47 1.02 -16.06
C THR A 41 -11.37 -0.40 -16.60
N TYR A 42 -10.68 -1.29 -15.88
CA TYR A 42 -10.55 -2.70 -16.23
C TYR A 42 -11.89 -3.44 -16.14
N LEU A 43 -12.64 -3.22 -15.07
CA LEU A 43 -13.98 -3.79 -14.89
C LEU A 43 -15.03 -3.15 -15.80
N GLY A 44 -14.77 -1.99 -16.40
CA GLY A 44 -15.60 -1.40 -17.46
C GLY A 44 -15.68 -2.26 -18.72
N LEU A 45 -14.73 -3.17 -18.93
CA LEU A 45 -14.74 -4.14 -20.02
C LEU A 45 -15.61 -5.39 -19.71
N TYR A 46 -16.11 -5.50 -18.48
CA TYR A 46 -16.90 -6.64 -18.02
C TYR A 46 -18.35 -6.57 -18.50
N HIS A 47 -18.78 -7.57 -19.28
CA HIS A 47 -20.14 -7.70 -19.80
C HIS A 47 -20.88 -8.95 -19.28
N GLY A 48 -20.42 -9.53 -18.17
CA GLY A 48 -21.00 -10.76 -17.62
C GLY A 48 -22.21 -10.53 -16.70
N PRO A 49 -22.79 -11.61 -16.15
CA PRO A 49 -24.01 -11.57 -15.34
C PRO A 49 -23.85 -10.80 -14.01
N LEU A 50 -22.61 -10.62 -13.54
CA LEU A 50 -22.29 -9.91 -12.30
C LEU A 50 -22.02 -8.42 -12.51
N ILE A 51 -22.41 -7.83 -13.65
CA ILE A 51 -22.15 -6.42 -13.97
C ILE A 51 -22.68 -5.46 -12.90
N GLY A 52 -23.75 -5.84 -12.19
CA GLY A 52 -24.29 -5.10 -11.05
C GLY A 52 -23.34 -4.96 -9.85
N LEU A 53 -22.30 -5.80 -9.75
CA LEU A 53 -21.28 -5.72 -8.70
C LEU A 53 -20.11 -4.80 -9.06
N VAL A 54 -19.92 -4.46 -10.35
CA VAL A 54 -18.81 -3.61 -10.82
C VAL A 54 -18.76 -2.26 -10.11
N PRO A 55 -19.87 -1.51 -9.92
CA PRO A 55 -19.84 -0.23 -9.21
C PRO A 55 -19.43 -0.37 -7.74
N PHE A 56 -19.70 -1.53 -7.13
CA PHE A 56 -19.39 -1.82 -5.74
C PHE A 56 -17.98 -2.35 -5.53
N ALA A 57 -17.25 -2.73 -6.58
CA ALA A 57 -15.91 -3.33 -6.47
C ALA A 57 -14.95 -2.45 -5.66
N LEU A 58 -14.96 -1.14 -5.91
CA LEU A 58 -14.13 -0.17 -5.17
C LEU A 58 -14.55 -0.06 -3.69
N THR A 59 -15.85 -0.07 -3.41
CA THR A 59 -16.35 -0.06 -2.03
C THR A 59 -15.95 -1.34 -1.30
N VAL A 60 -16.10 -2.51 -1.94
CA VAL A 60 -15.69 -3.80 -1.40
C VAL A 60 -14.18 -3.82 -1.13
N PHE A 61 -13.37 -3.24 -2.02
CA PHE A 61 -11.93 -3.11 -1.81
C PHE A 61 -11.60 -2.32 -0.53
N PHE A 62 -12.25 -1.17 -0.29
CA PHE A 62 -12.01 -0.39 0.93
C PHE A 62 -12.56 -1.08 2.19
N VAL A 63 -13.69 -1.79 2.09
CA VAL A 63 -14.23 -2.58 3.21
C VAL A 63 -13.30 -3.73 3.56
N LEU A 64 -12.79 -4.46 2.57
CA LEU A 64 -11.80 -5.51 2.75
C LEU A 64 -10.48 -4.97 3.29
N ARG A 65 -10.06 -3.79 2.85
CA ARG A 65 -8.89 -3.11 3.42
C ARG A 65 -9.11 -2.75 4.90
N ALA A 66 -10.30 -2.26 5.24
CA ALA A 66 -10.64 -1.92 6.62
C ALA A 66 -10.67 -3.18 7.51
N SER A 67 -11.26 -4.27 7.04
CA SER A 67 -11.31 -5.54 7.78
C SER A 67 -9.92 -6.20 7.90
N GLY A 68 -9.09 -6.07 6.86
CA GLY A 68 -7.72 -6.58 6.84
C GLY A 68 -6.83 -5.98 7.93
N ARG A 69 -7.14 -4.79 8.44
CA ARG A 69 -6.40 -4.16 9.54
C ARG A 69 -6.42 -4.99 10.82
N MET A 70 -7.54 -5.68 11.11
CA MET A 70 -7.66 -6.57 12.27
C MET A 70 -6.91 -7.89 12.02
N THR A 71 -7.13 -8.49 10.85
CA THR A 71 -6.51 -9.77 10.46
C THR A 71 -4.99 -9.66 10.32
N GLY A 72 -4.50 -8.54 9.82
CA GLY A 72 -3.09 -8.24 9.63
C GLY A 72 -2.32 -8.08 10.93
N ALA A 73 -2.91 -7.41 11.92
CA ALA A 73 -2.33 -7.29 13.25
C ALA A 73 -2.16 -8.68 13.90
N TRP A 74 -3.15 -9.56 13.73
CA TRP A 74 -3.06 -10.95 14.17
C TRP A 74 -1.96 -11.73 13.41
N LEU A 75 -1.85 -11.57 12.09
CA LEU A 75 -0.83 -12.25 11.29
C LEU A 75 0.59 -11.85 11.71
N LEU A 76 0.83 -10.55 11.95
CA LEU A 76 2.11 -10.03 12.44
C LEU A 76 2.46 -10.49 13.86
N SER A 77 1.47 -10.92 14.65
CA SER A 77 1.72 -11.51 15.97
C SER A 77 2.26 -12.94 15.89
N LYS A 78 2.06 -13.62 14.75
CA LYS A 78 2.45 -15.02 14.53
C LYS A 78 3.69 -15.18 13.65
N VAL A 79 3.96 -14.24 12.76
CA VAL A 79 5.01 -14.33 11.73
C VAL A 79 5.95 -13.13 11.80
N SER A 80 7.23 -13.32 11.48
CA SER A 80 8.19 -12.23 11.31
C SER A 80 7.70 -11.19 10.30
N TRP A 81 7.87 -9.91 10.65
CA TRP A 81 7.42 -8.79 9.83
C TRP A 81 7.95 -8.82 8.38
N SER A 82 9.20 -9.25 8.17
CA SER A 82 9.81 -9.40 6.85
C SER A 82 9.13 -10.47 6.01
N THR A 83 8.85 -11.63 6.61
CA THR A 83 8.15 -12.75 5.95
C THR A 83 6.69 -12.41 5.69
N ALA A 84 6.02 -11.71 6.61
CA ALA A 84 4.66 -11.24 6.41
C ALA A 84 4.58 -10.26 5.23
N LEU A 85 5.48 -9.27 5.15
CA LEU A 85 5.55 -8.34 4.02
C LEU A 85 5.83 -9.06 2.69
N GLY A 86 6.72 -10.04 2.69
CA GLY A 86 7.02 -10.86 1.50
C GLY A 86 5.80 -11.65 1.03
N LEU A 87 5.15 -12.39 1.93
CA LEU A 87 3.95 -13.17 1.63
C LEU A 87 2.79 -12.30 1.13
N LEU A 88 2.56 -11.15 1.75
CA LEU A 88 1.50 -10.22 1.35
C LEU A 88 1.79 -9.60 -0.02
N SER A 89 3.04 -9.23 -0.30
CA SER A 89 3.45 -8.71 -1.61
C SER A 89 3.24 -9.76 -2.71
N ILE A 90 3.61 -11.02 -2.43
CA ILE A 90 3.37 -12.15 -3.34
C ILE A 90 1.86 -12.37 -3.54
N ALA A 91 1.06 -12.29 -2.48
CA ALA A 91 -0.40 -12.45 -2.57
C ALA A 91 -1.05 -11.35 -3.42
N ILE A 92 -0.61 -10.09 -3.27
CA ILE A 92 -1.06 -8.98 -4.12
C ILE A 92 -0.68 -9.24 -5.58
N PHE A 93 0.58 -9.63 -5.83
CA PHE A 93 1.04 -9.94 -7.18
C PHE A 93 0.26 -11.10 -7.80
N ALA A 94 -0.03 -12.15 -7.02
CA ALA A 94 -0.83 -13.29 -7.46
C ALA A 94 -2.28 -12.89 -7.78
N CYS A 95 -2.89 -12.00 -6.98
CA CYS A 95 -4.22 -11.46 -7.28
C CYS A 95 -4.22 -10.67 -8.59
N PHE A 96 -3.18 -9.86 -8.82
CA PHE A 96 -3.04 -9.09 -10.05
C PHE A 96 -2.80 -9.99 -11.28
N ALA A 97 -1.87 -10.94 -11.18
CA ALA A 97 -1.61 -11.92 -12.22
C ALA A 97 -2.84 -12.80 -12.53
N GLY A 98 -3.58 -13.19 -11.49
CA GLY A 98 -4.83 -13.92 -11.63
C GLY A 98 -5.94 -13.08 -12.28
N SER A 99 -6.00 -11.77 -12.00
CA SER A 99 -6.93 -10.87 -12.68
C SER A 99 -6.61 -10.76 -14.19
N LEU A 100 -5.32 -10.71 -14.55
CA LEU A 100 -4.89 -10.68 -15.95
C LEU A 100 -5.16 -12.00 -16.68
N ALA A 101 -4.88 -13.14 -16.04
CA ALA A 101 -5.04 -14.46 -16.63
C ALA A 101 -6.51 -14.92 -16.71
N GLY A 102 -7.30 -14.61 -15.68
CA GLY A 102 -8.72 -14.98 -15.59
C GLY A 102 -9.69 -13.94 -16.14
N GLY A 103 -9.18 -12.84 -16.70
CA GLY A 103 -9.98 -11.76 -17.27
C GLY A 103 -10.81 -10.97 -16.23
N ALA A 104 -11.72 -10.14 -16.73
CA ALA A 104 -12.52 -9.25 -15.90
C ALA A 104 -13.43 -9.99 -14.89
N GLU A 105 -13.78 -11.26 -15.14
CA GLU A 105 -14.52 -12.11 -14.19
C GLU A 105 -13.70 -12.42 -12.94
N ALA A 106 -12.46 -12.89 -13.12
CA ALA A 106 -11.57 -13.14 -12.01
C ALA A 106 -11.14 -11.82 -11.34
N GLY A 107 -10.94 -10.77 -12.14
CA GLY A 107 -10.61 -9.44 -11.65
C GLY A 107 -11.65 -8.84 -10.70
N LEU A 108 -12.94 -9.10 -10.92
CA LEU A 108 -14.03 -8.62 -10.05
C LEU A 108 -13.88 -9.09 -8.60
N ILE A 109 -13.31 -10.27 -8.38
CA ILE A 109 -13.11 -10.85 -7.04
C ILE A 109 -11.68 -10.62 -6.55
N LEU A 110 -10.68 -10.88 -7.40
CA LEU A 110 -9.27 -10.84 -7.02
C LEU A 110 -8.77 -9.42 -6.75
N LEU A 111 -9.23 -8.42 -7.52
CA LEU A 111 -8.80 -7.04 -7.34
C LEU A 111 -9.29 -6.45 -6.00
N PRO A 112 -10.57 -6.58 -5.60
CA PRO A 112 -11.00 -6.19 -4.25
C PRO A 112 -10.29 -6.97 -3.14
N LEU A 113 -10.04 -8.27 -3.36
CA LEU A 113 -9.37 -9.15 -2.39
C LEU A 113 -7.92 -8.72 -2.12
N SER A 114 -7.22 -8.16 -3.11
CA SER A 114 -5.89 -7.56 -2.92
C SER A 114 -5.87 -6.45 -1.85
N GLY A 115 -6.99 -5.75 -1.65
CA GLY A 115 -7.14 -4.70 -0.64
C GLY A 115 -6.99 -5.20 0.80
N LEU A 116 -7.38 -6.45 1.05
CA LEU A 116 -7.19 -7.12 2.34
C LEU A 116 -5.70 -7.22 2.68
N PHE A 117 -4.88 -7.68 1.72
CA PHE A 117 -3.44 -7.89 1.91
C PHE A 117 -2.67 -6.58 2.04
N MET A 118 -3.09 -5.56 1.27
CA MET A 118 -2.50 -4.22 1.30
C MET A 118 -2.59 -3.54 2.67
N SER A 119 -3.71 -3.74 3.39
CA SER A 119 -3.99 -3.08 4.68
C SER A 119 -2.89 -3.23 5.75
N VAL A 120 -2.07 -4.28 5.65
CA VAL A 120 -1.07 -4.65 6.65
C VAL A 120 0.31 -4.07 6.33
N ILE A 121 0.59 -3.83 5.04
CA ILE A 121 1.92 -3.42 4.56
C ILE A 121 2.26 -2.02 5.05
N TYR A 122 1.39 -1.04 4.80
CA TYR A 122 1.60 0.35 5.19
C TYR A 122 1.85 0.56 6.69
N PRO A 123 1.02 0.08 7.64
CA PRO A 123 1.26 0.27 9.06
C PRO A 123 2.53 -0.45 9.54
N THR A 124 2.87 -1.60 8.94
CA THR A 124 4.10 -2.34 9.28
C THR A 124 5.33 -1.56 8.88
N ILE A 125 5.38 -1.09 7.63
CA ILE A 125 6.51 -0.29 7.12
C ILE A 125 6.64 1.00 7.93
N ASN A 126 5.53 1.68 8.23
CA ASN A 126 5.58 2.92 9.00
C ASN A 126 6.07 2.68 10.44
N SER A 127 5.56 1.65 11.12
CA SER A 127 6.01 1.31 12.48
C SER A 127 7.48 0.86 12.53
N LYS A 128 7.93 0.04 11.58
CA LYS A 128 9.33 -0.44 11.50
C LYS A 128 10.29 0.65 11.03
N GLY A 129 9.87 1.48 10.09
CA GLY A 129 10.61 2.65 9.63
C GLY A 129 10.85 3.64 10.76
N ILE A 130 9.85 3.91 11.63
CA ILE A 130 10.04 4.79 12.80
C ILE A 130 10.91 4.13 13.88
N SER A 131 10.67 2.86 14.20
CA SER A 131 11.39 2.16 15.28
C SER A 131 12.86 1.87 14.98
N GLY A 132 13.29 1.95 13.72
CA GLY A 132 14.70 1.84 13.33
C GLY A 132 15.56 3.07 13.69
N PHE A 133 14.96 4.22 14.03
CA PHE A 133 15.69 5.46 14.33
C PHE A 133 15.68 5.81 15.83
N PRO A 134 16.58 6.69 16.30
CA PRO A 134 16.57 7.19 17.67
C PRO A 134 15.23 7.86 18.03
N LYS A 135 14.75 7.68 19.27
CA LYS A 135 13.47 8.24 19.75
C LYS A 135 13.32 9.76 19.55
N ALA A 136 14.44 10.48 19.51
CA ALA A 136 14.45 11.93 19.25
C ALA A 136 14.05 12.31 17.81
N GLU A 137 14.13 11.36 16.86
CA GLU A 137 13.92 11.58 15.42
C GLU A 137 12.65 10.90 14.89
N HIS A 138 11.95 10.13 15.73
CA HIS A 138 10.71 9.42 15.35
C HIS A 138 9.66 10.33 14.71
N GLY A 139 9.49 11.54 15.25
CA GLY A 139 8.57 12.53 14.66
C GLY A 139 9.01 13.04 13.29
N ARG A 140 10.33 13.15 13.04
CA ARG A 140 10.89 13.60 11.77
C ARG A 140 10.77 12.53 10.69
N VAL A 141 11.11 11.28 11.04
CA VAL A 141 10.98 10.11 10.13
C VAL A 141 9.53 9.89 9.72
N SER A 142 8.59 9.94 10.69
CA SER A 142 7.17 9.82 10.38
C SER A 142 6.66 10.92 9.45
N GLY A 143 7.12 12.17 9.65
CA GLY A 143 6.78 13.29 8.77
C GLY A 143 7.33 13.11 7.35
N LEU A 144 8.56 12.61 7.23
CA LEU A 144 9.20 12.33 5.94
C LEU A 144 8.49 11.21 5.18
N LEU A 145 8.18 10.09 5.85
CA LEU A 145 7.41 8.97 5.29
C LEU A 145 6.04 9.44 4.79
N LEU A 146 5.36 10.29 5.57
CA LEU A 146 4.06 10.84 5.19
C LEU A 146 4.18 11.78 3.97
N ALA A 147 5.21 12.62 3.92
CA ALA A 147 5.45 13.50 2.78
C ALA A 147 5.70 12.72 1.49
N PHE A 148 6.53 11.67 1.55
CA PHE A 148 6.80 10.79 0.41
C PHE A 148 5.58 9.95 0.01
N THR A 149 4.76 9.53 0.98
CA THR A 149 3.48 8.88 0.72
C THR A 149 2.52 9.81 -0.02
N ALA A 150 2.37 11.05 0.45
CA ALA A 150 1.51 12.05 -0.19
C ALA A 150 2.01 12.42 -1.59
N LEU A 151 3.32 12.60 -1.76
CA LEU A 151 3.95 12.84 -3.05
C LEU A 151 3.68 11.68 -4.02
N SER A 152 3.88 10.44 -3.56
CA SER A 152 3.62 9.26 -4.38
C SER A 152 2.15 9.11 -4.74
N ALA A 153 1.23 9.37 -3.81
CA ALA A 153 -0.21 9.33 -4.07
C ALA A 153 -0.65 10.41 -5.07
N ALA A 154 0.00 11.58 -5.06
CA ALA A 154 -0.25 12.64 -6.02
C ALA A 154 0.33 12.34 -7.40
N LEU A 155 1.52 11.73 -7.48
CA LEU A 155 2.22 11.43 -8.74
C LEU A 155 1.75 10.14 -9.41
N ALA A 156 1.32 9.14 -8.65
CA ALA A 156 0.96 7.83 -9.18
C ALA A 156 -0.16 7.88 -10.25
N PRO A 157 -1.24 8.66 -10.09
CA PRO A 157 -2.27 8.77 -11.14
C PRO A 157 -1.72 9.36 -12.46
N PHE A 158 -0.76 10.29 -12.39
CA PHE A 158 -0.13 10.85 -13.60
C PHE A 158 0.72 9.84 -14.36
N ALA A 159 1.28 8.83 -13.68
CA ALA A 159 2.01 7.75 -14.33
C ALA A 159 1.10 6.73 -15.04
N MET A 160 -0.22 6.82 -14.84
CA MET A 160 -1.22 5.89 -15.38
C MET A 160 -2.09 6.50 -16.48
N GLY A 161 -1.99 7.81 -16.68
CA GLY A 161 -2.70 8.58 -17.70
C GLY A 161 -1.97 8.61 -19.03
#